data_AF-A0A453ELT1-F1
#
_entry.id   AF-A0A453ELT1-F1
#
_cell.length_a   1.000
_cell.length_b   1.000
_cell.length_c   1.000
_cell.angle_alpha   90.00
_cell.angle_beta   90.00
_cell.angle_gamma   90.00
#
_symmetry.space_group_name_H-M   'P 1'
#
loop_
_entity.id
_entity.type
_entity.pdbx_description
1 polymer ?
#
loop_
_entity_poly.entity_id
_entity_poly.type
_entity_poly.pdbx_seq_one_letter_code
_entity_poly.pdbx_strand_id
1 'polypeptide(L)' 'MIDEAEGLEKIENLQSHDNNEIYEKAVKILEAYWMEEEDDAMGATMEAPTGVAFDFGQGGNPDLNLG' A
#
# COMPACT_ATOMS: atom_id res chain seq x y z
N MET A 1 -15.73 -7.73 13.50
CA MET A 1 -14.59 -6.91 13.03
C MET A 1 -13.60 -6.71 14.19
N ILE A 2 -12.39 -6.18 13.97
CA ILE A 2 -11.35 -6.10 15.03
C ILE A 2 -11.76 -5.12 16.14
N ASP A 3 -12.40 -4.02 15.75
CA ASP A 3 -13.08 -3.05 16.61
C ASP A 3 -14.22 -3.67 17.44
N GLU A 4 -15.07 -4.51 16.85
CA GLU A 4 -16.15 -5.22 17.56
C GLU A 4 -15.65 -6.20 18.64
N ALA A 5 -14.37 -6.58 18.61
CA ALA A 5 -13.73 -7.48 19.57
C ALA A 5 -12.89 -6.73 20.64
N GLU A 6 -13.07 -5.41 20.76
CA GLU A 6 -12.23 -4.52 21.59
C GLU A 6 -10.74 -4.59 21.21
N GLY A 7 -10.43 -5.03 19.98
CA GLY A 7 -9.06 -5.25 19.52
C GLY A 7 -8.29 -3.95 19.36
N LEU A 8 -8.96 -2.90 18.88
CA LEU A 8 -8.36 -1.57 18.69
C LEU A 8 -7.91 -0.98 20.04
N GLU A 9 -8.79 -0.93 21.03
CA GLU A 9 -8.46 -0.44 22.40
C GLU A 9 -7.29 -1.22 23.01
N LYS A 10 -7.24 -2.54 22.82
CA LYS A 10 -6.13 -3.36 23.31
C LYS A 10 -4.81 -3.02 22.64
N ILE A 11 -4.81 -2.72 21.33
CA ILE A 11 -3.61 -2.31 20.60
C ILE A 11 -3.17 -0.90 21.00
N GLU A 12 -4.10 0.04 21.19
CA GLU A 12 -3.80 1.39 21.71
C GLU A 12 -3.14 1.33 23.09
N ASN A 13 -3.64 0.49 23.98
CA ASN A 13 -3.04 0.28 25.31
C ASN A 13 -1.59 -0.22 25.24
N LEU A 14 -1.21 -0.97 24.20
CA LEU A 14 0.16 -1.45 24.01
C LEU A 14 1.15 -0.32 23.67
N GLN A 15 0.68 0.86 23.25
CA GLN A 15 1.55 2.03 23.04
C GLN A 15 2.11 2.60 24.36
N SER A 16 1.57 2.21 25.52
CA SER A 16 2.09 2.62 26.84
C SER A 16 2.93 1.54 27.51
N HIS A 17 3.26 0.46 26.80
CA HIS A 17 3.96 -0.68 27.39
C HIS A 17 5.47 -0.42 27.56
N ASP A 18 6.06 -0.80 28.70
CA ASP A 18 7.48 -0.55 29.03
C ASP A 18 8.48 -1.19 28.05
N ASN A 19 8.08 -2.28 27.42
CA ASN A 19 8.87 -2.93 26.37
C ASN A 19 8.77 -2.16 25.05
N ASN A 20 9.89 -1.56 24.64
CA ASN A 20 9.99 -0.78 23.41
C ASN A 20 9.60 -1.55 22.14
N GLU A 21 9.89 -2.85 22.03
CA GLU A 21 9.48 -3.64 20.85
C GLU A 21 7.96 -3.81 20.76
N ILE A 22 7.28 -3.87 21.91
CA ILE A 22 5.81 -3.98 21.96
C ILE A 22 5.19 -2.65 21.54
N TYR A 23 5.69 -1.54 22.09
CA TYR A 23 5.32 -0.19 21.69
C TYR A 23 5.48 0.01 20.18
N GLU A 24 6.66 -0.25 19.62
CA GLU A 24 6.95 -0.03 18.20
C GLU A 24 6.04 -0.84 17.28
N LYS A 25 5.72 -2.09 17.66
CA LYS A 25 4.81 -2.91 16.88
C LYS A 25 3.36 -2.41 16.95
N ALA A 26 2.92 -1.96 18.11
CA ALA A 26 1.58 -1.38 18.26
C ALA A 26 1.42 -0.12 17.40
N VAL A 27 2.42 0.78 17.42
CA VAL A 27 2.45 1.99 16.59
C VAL A 27 2.35 1.64 15.10
N LYS A 28 3.21 0.73 14.59
CA LYS A 28 3.21 0.35 13.17
C LYS A 28 1.88 -0.25 12.70
N ILE A 29 1.20 -1.02 13.56
CA ILE A 29 -0.11 -1.59 13.23
C ILE A 29 -1.17 -0.48 13.14
N LEU A 30 -1.18 0.45 14.08
CA LEU A 30 -2.14 1.56 14.07
C LEU A 30 -1.91 2.49 12.88
N GLU A 31 -0.65 2.81 12.57
CA GLU A 31 -0.27 3.60 11.40
C GLU A 31 -0.68 2.96 10.07
N ALA A 32 -0.52 1.65 9.92
CA ALA A 32 -0.80 0.96 8.66
C ALA A 32 -2.28 0.78 8.33
N TYR A 33 -3.18 0.85 9.32
CA TYR A 33 -4.58 0.45 9.14
C TYR A 33 -5.62 1.41 9.74
N TRP A 34 -5.25 2.30 10.66
CA TRP A 34 -6.19 3.19 11.37
C TRP A 34 -5.83 4.67 11.32
N MET A 35 -4.63 5.04 10.88
CA MET A 35 -4.33 6.42 10.53
C MET A 35 -4.80 6.65 9.09
N GLU A 36 -5.61 7.68 8.86
CA GLU A 36 -5.88 8.13 7.49
C GLU A 36 -4.55 8.64 6.93
N GLU A 37 -4.04 8.00 5.89
CA GLU A 37 -3.00 8.61 5.06
C GLU A 37 -3.58 9.93 4.55
N GLU A 38 -3.02 11.07 4.99
CA GLU A 38 -3.24 12.34 4.31
C GLU A 38 -2.65 12.22 2.89
N ASP A 39 -3.50 11.72 2.01
CA ASP A 39 -3.43 11.68 0.55
C ASP A 39 -2.39 10.76 -0.13
N ASP A 40 -2.95 10.01 -1.08
CA ASP A 40 -2.37 9.41 -2.27
C ASP A 40 -1.43 8.18 -2.17
N ALA A 41 -2.06 7.03 -2.39
CA ALA A 41 -1.71 6.14 -3.49
C ALA A 41 -0.31 5.49 -3.46
N MET A 42 0.02 4.64 -2.48
CA MET A 42 1.10 3.67 -2.68
C MET A 42 1.06 2.46 -1.75
N GLY A 43 0.35 1.40 -2.17
CA GLY A 43 0.48 0.09 -1.52
C GLY A 43 -0.25 -1.06 -2.19
N ALA A 44 -1.30 -0.79 -2.96
CA ALA A 44 -1.97 -1.79 -3.79
C ALA A 44 -1.56 -1.65 -5.27
N THR A 45 -0.28 -1.75 -5.57
CA THR A 45 0.13 -2.24 -6.88
C THR A 45 0.71 -3.62 -6.68
N MET A 46 -0.16 -4.63 -6.79
CA MET A 46 0.31 -5.90 -7.32
C MET A 46 1.02 -5.57 -8.62
N GLU A 47 2.29 -5.95 -8.72
CA GLU A 47 3.11 -5.76 -9.91
C GLU A 47 2.31 -6.17 -11.15
N ALA A 48 1.82 -5.18 -11.90
CA ALA A 48 1.43 -5.41 -13.28
C ALA A 48 2.75 -5.60 -14.03
N PRO A 49 2.97 -6.75 -14.70
CA PRO A 49 4.16 -6.90 -15.52
C PRO A 49 4.16 -5.79 -16.57
N THR A 50 5.21 -5.00 -16.53
CA THR A 50 5.55 -3.97 -17.50
C THR A 50 5.82 -4.62 -18.87
N GLY A 51 5.20 -4.07 -19.91
CA GLY A 51 5.38 -4.48 -21.31
C GLY A 51 4.42 -5.61 -21.70
N VAL A 52 3.52 -5.48 -22.68
CA VAL A 52 3.66 -4.90 -24.01
C VAL A 52 2.25 -4.48 -24.45
N ALA A 53 2.04 -3.25 -24.90
CA ALA A 53 0.79 -2.87 -25.54
C ALA A 53 0.75 -3.44 -26.96
N PHE A 54 0.10 -4.59 -27.15
CA PHE A 54 -0.22 -5.12 -28.48
C PHE A 54 -1.47 -4.39 -29.01
N ASP A 55 -1.27 -3.47 -29.95
CA ASP A 55 -2.36 -2.79 -30.67
C ASP A 55 -2.91 -3.72 -31.77
N PHE A 56 -4.17 -4.15 -31.60
CA PHE A 56 -4.87 -5.04 -32.52
C PHE A 56 -5.67 -4.27 -33.60
N GLY A 57 -5.25 -3.03 -33.89
CA GLY A 57 -5.77 -2.18 -34.96
C GLY A 57 -4.77 -2.09 -36.10
N GLN A 58 -4.91 -2.96 -37.10
CA GLN A 58 -4.21 -2.89 -38.39
C GLN A 58 -3.99 -1.45 -38.91
N GLY A 59 -2.72 -1.09 -39.19
CA GLY A 59 -2.42 -0.20 -40.33
C GLY A 59 -1.24 0.78 -40.26
N GLY A 60 -0.50 0.94 -39.15
CA GLY A 60 0.49 2.03 -39.04
C GLY A 60 1.97 1.60 -39.08
N ASN A 61 2.60 1.71 -40.26
CA ASN A 61 4.02 1.50 -40.51
C ASN A 61 4.93 2.39 -39.61
N PRO A 62 5.98 1.88 -38.92
CA PRO A 62 6.94 2.73 -38.23
C PRO A 62 7.97 3.27 -39.24
N ASP A 63 7.85 4.54 -39.61
CA ASP A 63 8.89 5.25 -40.37
C ASP A 63 10.16 5.38 -39.51
N LEU A 64 11.21 4.67 -39.91
CA LEU A 64 12.55 4.79 -39.33
C LEU A 64 13.24 6.00 -39.93
N ASN A 65 13.16 7.16 -39.26
CA ASN A 65 13.98 8.31 -39.65
C ASN A 65 15.40 8.20 -39.05
N LEU A 66 16.35 7.76 -39.88
CA LEU A 66 17.79 7.97 -39.69
C LEU A 66 18.26 8.94 -40.78
N GLY A 67 18.45 10.21 -40.41
CA GLY A 67 18.96 11.29 -41.27
C GLY A 67 18.75 12.66 -40.64
#